data_AF-A0A846LLP3-F1
#
_entry.id   AF-A0A846LLP3-F1
#
_cell.length_a   1.000
_cell.length_b   1.000
_cell.length_c   1.000
_cell.angle_alpha   90.00
_cell.angle_beta   90.00
_cell.angle_gamma   90.00
#
_symmetry.space_group_name_H-M   'P 1'
#
loop_
_entity.id
_entity.type
_entity.pdbx_description
1 polymer ?
#
loop_
_entity_poly.entity_id
_entity_poly.type
_entity_poly.pdbx_seq_one_letter_code
_entity_poly.pdbx_strand_id
1 'polypeptide(L)' 'MDVDVAVEALIPYPREVVASYAGGPGNAPQWYADIVSVHWQTPPPVAVGSRMEFEARFLGRRR' A
#
# COMPACT_ATOMS: atom_id res chain seq x y z
N MET A 1 10.92 3.79 22.28
CA MET A 1 11.97 2.89 21.77
C MET A 1 11.54 2.56 20.37
N ASP A 2 12.21 3.13 19.37
CA ASP A 2 11.81 2.98 17.97
C ASP A 2 12.45 1.70 17.43
N VAL A 3 11.62 0.81 16.90
CA VAL A 3 12.06 -0.43 16.26
C VAL A 3 12.05 -0.19 14.76
N ASP A 4 13.22 -0.33 14.14
CA ASP A 4 13.39 -0.28 12.68
C ASP A 4 13.58 -1.69 12.15
N VAL A 5 12.75 -2.08 11.18
CA VAL A 5 12.74 -3.42 10.57
C VAL A 5 12.76 -3.27 9.06
N ALA A 6 13.75 -3.89 8.42
CA ALA A 6 13.90 -3.92 6.97
C ALA A 6 13.82 -5.36 6.42
N VAL A 7 13.21 -5.50 5.24
CA VAL A 7 13.14 -6.76 4.48
C VAL A 7 13.43 -6.43 3.01
N GLU A 8 14.14 -7.31 2.33
CA GLU A 8 14.50 -7.17 0.92
C GLU A 8 14.02 -8.38 0.12
N ALA A 9 13.59 -8.14 -1.11
CA ALA A 9 13.22 -9.16 -2.07
C ALA A 9 13.56 -8.70 -3.50
N LEU A 10 14.09 -9.62 -4.32
CA LEU A 10 14.31 -9.34 -5.74
C LEU A 10 13.05 -9.64 -6.54
N ILE A 11 12.50 -8.62 -7.20
CA ILE A 11 11.37 -8.76 -8.11
C ILE A 11 11.93 -8.70 -9.55
N PRO A 12 11.74 -9.73 -10.40
CA PRO A 12 12.30 -9.78 -11.75
C PRO A 12 11.49 -8.91 -12.74
N TYR A 13 11.29 -7.65 -12.40
CA TYR A 13 10.60 -6.64 -13.21
C TYR A 13 11.43 -5.34 -13.24
N PRO A 14 11.28 -4.53 -14.31
CA PRO A 14 11.93 -3.22 -14.36
C PRO A 14 11.56 -2.33 -13.18
N ARG A 15 12.51 -1.50 -12.75
CA ARG A 15 12.36 -0.65 -11.55
C ARG A 15 11.15 0.27 -11.63
N GLU A 16 10.90 0.86 -12.78
CA GLU A 16 9.78 1.77 -13.03
C GLU A 16 8.43 1.07 -12.88
N VAL A 17 8.34 -0.21 -13.24
CA VAL A 17 7.13 -1.03 -13.07
C VAL A 17 6.89 -1.30 -11.59
N VAL A 18 7.94 -1.75 -10.89
CA VAL A 18 7.87 -2.02 -9.44
C VAL A 18 7.52 -0.75 -8.66
N ALA A 19 8.18 0.38 -8.97
CA ALA A 19 7.94 1.65 -8.30
C ALA A 19 6.53 2.19 -8.54
N SER A 20 6.03 2.13 -9.78
CA SER A 20 4.67 2.58 -10.11
C SER A 20 3.61 1.68 -9.47
N TYR A 21 3.86 0.37 -9.42
CA TYR A 21 2.95 -0.57 -8.78
C TYR A 21 2.89 -0.38 -7.27
N ALA A 22 4.05 -0.37 -6.59
CA ALA A 22 4.14 -0.21 -5.14
C ALA A 22 3.73 1.20 -4.66
N GLY A 23 4.03 2.23 -5.45
CA GLY A 23 3.66 3.61 -5.15
C GLY A 23 2.19 3.95 -5.37
N GLY A 24 1.40 3.03 -5.97
CA GLY A 24 -0.02 3.18 -6.20
C GLY A 24 -0.86 2.57 -5.06
N PRO A 25 -1.45 3.36 -4.15
CA PRO A 25 -2.18 2.85 -2.99
C PRO A 25 -3.36 1.95 -3.38
N GLY A 26 -4.00 2.22 -4.53
CA GLY A 26 -5.09 1.40 -5.06
C GLY A 26 -4.69 -0.05 -5.37
N ASN A 27 -3.39 -0.34 -5.51
CA ASN A 27 -2.92 -1.71 -5.66
C ASN A 27 -2.90 -2.48 -4.34
N ALA A 28 -2.93 -1.81 -3.16
CA ALA A 28 -2.83 -2.43 -1.83
C ALA A 28 -3.60 -3.75 -1.65
N PRO A 29 -4.87 -3.87 -2.08
CA PRO A 29 -5.62 -5.12 -1.95
C PRO A 29 -5.04 -6.31 -2.73
N GLN A 30 -4.19 -6.08 -3.73
CA GLN A 30 -3.58 -7.13 -4.55
C GLN A 30 -2.37 -7.79 -3.89
N TRP A 31 -1.61 -7.06 -3.06
CA TRP A 31 -0.39 -7.54 -2.41
C TRP A 31 -0.58 -7.80 -0.92
N TYR A 32 -1.61 -7.23 -0.29
CA TYR A 32 -1.96 -7.49 1.09
C TYR A 32 -3.41 -8.00 1.20
N ALA A 33 -3.57 -9.31 1.39
CA ALA A 33 -4.86 -10.00 1.45
C ALA A 33 -5.82 -9.48 2.54
N ASP A 34 -5.32 -8.88 3.63
CA ASP A 34 -6.16 -8.30 4.67
C ASP A 34 -6.65 -6.90 4.31
N ILE A 35 -6.00 -6.17 3.39
CA ILE A 35 -6.51 -4.89 2.90
C ILE A 35 -7.60 -5.17 1.88
N VAL A 36 -8.82 -4.74 2.17
CA VAL A 36 -9.99 -5.01 1.33
C VAL A 36 -10.34 -3.84 0.40
N SER A 37 -10.04 -2.61 0.81
CA SER A 37 -10.30 -1.42 -0.01
C SER A 37 -9.37 -0.27 0.37
N VAL A 38 -9.24 0.70 -0.55
CA VAL A 38 -8.51 1.95 -0.31
C VAL A 38 -9.39 3.11 -0.72
N HIS A 39 -9.61 4.03 0.22
CA HIS A 39 -10.38 5.24 0.01
C HIS A 39 -9.45 6.45 -0.06
N TRP A 40 -9.48 7.17 -1.19
CA TRP A 40 -8.71 8.40 -1.35
C TRP A 40 -9.41 9.54 -0.62
N GLN A 41 -8.72 10.17 0.33
CA GLN A 41 -9.19 11.45 0.91
C GLN A 41 -8.68 12.65 0.10
N THR A 42 -7.54 12.50 -0.58
CA THR A 42 -7.00 13.49 -1.52
C THR A 42 -7.06 12.94 -2.94
N PRO A 43 -7.41 13.75 -3.96
CA PRO A 43 -7.40 13.29 -5.35
C PRO A 43 -6.01 12.77 -5.77
N PRO A 44 -5.94 11.72 -6.59
CA PRO A 44 -4.69 11.27 -7.20
C PRO A 44 -4.14 12.34 -8.17
N PRO A 45 -2.83 12.33 -8.48
CA PRO A 45 -1.82 11.32 -8.11
C PRO A 45 -1.29 11.46 -6.67
N VAL A 46 -0.58 10.44 -6.19
CA VAL A 46 0.15 10.51 -4.91
C VAL A 46 1.18 11.62 -4.95
N ALA A 47 1.18 12.45 -3.93
CA ALA A 47 2.21 13.43 -3.65
C ALA A 47 2.48 13.49 -2.14
N VAL A 48 3.54 14.20 -1.74
CA VAL A 48 3.80 14.48 -0.33
C VAL A 48 2.60 15.18 0.27
N GLY A 49 2.04 14.61 1.34
CA GLY A 49 0.84 15.11 2.01
C GLY A 49 -0.48 14.50 1.52
N SER A 50 -0.49 13.65 0.49
CA SER A 50 -1.68 12.88 0.11
C SER A 50 -2.18 12.02 1.28
N ARG A 51 -3.51 11.91 1.41
CA ARG A 51 -4.18 11.15 2.46
C ARG A 51 -5.11 10.11 1.86
N MET A 52 -5.13 8.94 2.48
CA MET A 52 -5.95 7.82 2.09
C MET A 52 -6.22 6.92 3.30
N GLU A 53 -7.34 6.22 3.29
CA GLU A 53 -7.74 5.24 4.29
C GLU A 53 -7.62 3.85 3.69
N PHE A 54 -6.99 2.93 4.41
CA PHE A 54 -6.93 1.53 4.05
C PHE A 54 -7.94 0.79 4.94
N GLU A 55 -8.96 0.20 4.33
CA GLU A 55 -9.87 -0.68 5.05
C GLU A 55 -9.23 -2.06 5.11
N ALA A 56 -9.02 -2.58 6.31
CA ALA A 56 -8.46 -3.90 6.53
C ALA A 56 -9.45 -4.81 7.26
N ARG A 57 -9.38 -6.11 6.97
CA ARG A 57 -10.15 -7.14 7.65
C ARG A 57 -9.24 -8.03 8.46
N PHE A 58 -9.22 -7.81 9.77
CA PHE A 58 -8.49 -8.65 10.70
C PHE A 58 -9.44 -9.54 11.49
N LEU A 59 -9.20 -10.85 11.50
CA LEU A 59 -9.99 -11.84 12.26
C LEU A 59 -11.51 -11.69 12.03
N GLY A 60 -11.91 -11.40 10.79
CA GLY A 60 -13.32 -11.21 10.40
C GLY A 60 -13.93 -9.84 10.77
N ARG A 61 -13.17 -8.90 11.34
CA ARG A 61 -13.62 -7.53 11.66
C ARG A 61 -12.99 -6.51 10.72
N ARG A 62 -13.79 -5.57 10.21
CA ARG A 62 -13.34 -4.43 9.41
C ARG A 62 -12.75 -3.34 10.32
N ARG A 63 -11.66 -2.72 9.87
CA ARG A 63 -10.90 -1.66 10.53
C ARG A 63 -10.43 -0.63 9.53
#